data_AF-A0A355YFV2-F1
#
_entry.id   AF-A0A355YFV2-F1
#
_cell.length_a   1.000
_cell.length_b   1.000
_cell.length_c   1.000
_cell.angle_alpha   90.00
_cell.angle_beta   90.00
_cell.angle_gamma   90.00
#
_symmetry.space_group_name_H-M   'P 1'
#
loop_
_entity.id
_entity.type
_entity.pdbx_description
1 polymer ?
#
loop_
_entity_poly.entity_id
_entity_poly.type
_entity_poly.pdbx_seq_one_letter_code
_entity_poly.pdbx_strand_id
1 'polypeptide(L)'
;MNEYRSSVVFATPDLPLRDDVRRLGAMVGDLLSEQVSPAFLDEVEDVRTAAIARRESQAPLATLSTQLAGRTPRQAEALVRAFSTYFQVVNIAERVHRIRRRRDYQRAGTKRPQPEGLQDALQQLKAQGVTLEELMQWLPRIDIEPVFTAHPTEAVRRALLEKEQLMVASLVDNLDGQRTPGEQAADTARLRMALTASWQTADSSPVRPSVEDEREHVGFYLTRVLYRVMPVFYESLEQALLDTWGRTLPLPRLVRFGTWVGGDMDGNPNVDAATIAATLNAQRDAVLELYQKDLLKLASLLSQSTELVDVSDAVRARVEEYRALLPRVQSRPRHADMPYRLLNDRMRARLQATLDDAPGAYASPEELIGDIQLILDSLDANKGRHAGWFSVRRLLWRVRTFGFHLARLDVRQESSVHARALAEVLGGQEAFDALDGAARARLLS
;
A
#
# COMPACT_ATOMS: atom_id res chain seq x y z
N MET A 1 -41.49 -4.51 5.85
CA MET A 1 -40.91 -3.14 5.90
C MET A 1 -41.18 -2.62 7.32
N ASN A 2 -40.23 -2.76 8.25
CA ASN A 2 -40.46 -2.52 9.69
C ASN A 2 -40.41 -1.01 10.04
N GLU A 3 -41.45 -0.52 10.71
CA GLU A 3 -41.66 0.86 11.15
C GLU A 3 -40.55 1.42 12.08
N TYR A 4 -39.73 0.56 12.67
CA TYR A 4 -38.66 0.95 13.61
C TYR A 4 -37.40 1.56 12.96
N ARG A 5 -37.19 1.45 11.65
CA ARG A 5 -36.07 2.15 10.97
C ARG A 5 -36.23 3.68 10.91
N SER A 6 -37.37 4.20 11.36
CA SER A 6 -37.67 5.64 11.39
C SER A 6 -37.05 6.39 12.58
N SER A 7 -36.57 5.70 13.62
CA SER A 7 -36.13 6.32 14.88
C SER A 7 -34.60 6.48 15.06
N VAL A 8 -33.78 5.93 14.17
CA VAL A 8 -32.32 6.15 14.20
C VAL A 8 -32.00 7.46 13.48
N VAL A 9 -31.80 8.53 14.27
CA VAL A 9 -31.32 9.82 13.78
C VAL A 9 -29.82 9.72 13.53
N PHE A 10 -29.43 9.56 12.27
CA PHE A 10 -28.03 9.60 11.86
C PHE A 10 -27.53 11.04 11.85
N ALA A 11 -26.26 11.24 12.22
CA ALA A 11 -25.64 12.53 12.01
C ALA A 11 -25.65 12.85 10.51
N THR A 12 -25.89 14.12 10.14
CA THR A 12 -25.92 14.56 8.73
C THR A 12 -24.72 14.08 7.89
N PRO A 13 -23.49 13.98 8.44
CA PRO A 13 -22.35 13.41 7.72
C PRO A 13 -22.50 11.94 7.29
N ASP A 14 -23.33 11.15 7.97
CA ASP A 14 -23.41 9.69 7.77
C ASP A 14 -24.50 9.28 6.77
N LEU A 15 -25.37 10.21 6.36
CA LEU A 15 -26.42 9.94 5.37
C LEU A 15 -25.87 9.34 4.06
N PRO A 16 -24.76 9.85 3.48
CA PRO A 16 -24.19 9.26 2.27
C PRO A 16 -23.65 7.84 2.47
N LEU A 17 -23.21 7.47 3.68
CA LEU A 17 -22.78 6.09 3.99
C LEU A 17 -23.99 5.16 3.99
N ARG A 18 -25.08 5.60 4.63
CA ARG A 18 -26.34 4.84 4.67
C ARG A 18 -26.87 4.55 3.27
N ASP A 19 -26.82 5.53 2.38
CA ASP A 19 -27.28 5.37 1.00
C ASP A 19 -26.42 4.38 0.21
N ASP A 20 -25.09 4.44 0.38
CA ASP A 20 -24.16 3.47 -0.22
C ASP A 20 -24.43 2.05 0.32
N VAL A 21 -24.59 1.88 1.64
CA VAL A 21 -24.91 0.58 2.27
C VAL A 21 -26.25 0.05 1.78
N ARG A 22 -27.28 0.90 1.66
CA ARG A 22 -28.60 0.50 1.16
C ARG A 22 -28.53 0.05 -0.30
N ARG A 23 -27.84 0.83 -1.15
CA ARG A 23 -27.68 0.53 -2.58
C ARG A 23 -26.91 -0.78 -2.79
N LEU A 24 -25.77 -0.93 -2.12
CA LEU A 24 -24.95 -2.14 -2.22
C LEU A 24 -25.68 -3.35 -1.62
N GLY A 25 -26.38 -3.18 -0.50
CA GLY A 25 -27.20 -4.25 0.09
C GLY A 25 -28.31 -4.72 -0.86
N ALA A 26 -28.97 -3.80 -1.59
CA ALA A 26 -29.94 -4.18 -2.61
C ALA A 26 -29.29 -4.97 -3.76
N MET A 27 -28.08 -4.57 -4.21
CA MET A 27 -27.34 -5.32 -5.23
C MET A 27 -26.94 -6.72 -4.76
N VAL A 28 -26.58 -6.89 -3.48
CA VAL A 28 -26.34 -8.22 -2.90
C VAL A 28 -27.65 -9.02 -2.88
N GLY A 29 -28.78 -8.41 -2.53
CA GLY A 29 -30.08 -9.08 -2.62
C GLY A 29 -30.39 -9.61 -4.02
N ASP A 30 -30.27 -8.73 -5.04
CA ASP A 30 -30.46 -9.11 -6.44
C ASP A 30 -29.52 -10.25 -6.87
N LEU A 31 -28.25 -10.16 -6.46
CA LEU A 31 -27.25 -11.19 -6.69
C LEU A 31 -27.67 -12.54 -6.09
N LEU A 32 -28.06 -12.57 -4.82
CA LEU A 32 -28.43 -13.82 -4.14
C LEU A 32 -29.68 -14.45 -4.77
N SER A 33 -30.65 -13.62 -5.16
CA SER A 33 -31.85 -14.05 -5.87
C SER A 33 -31.50 -14.68 -7.23
N GLU A 34 -30.59 -14.06 -8.00
CA GLU A 34 -30.15 -14.53 -9.31
C GLU A 34 -29.26 -15.78 -9.24
N GLN A 35 -28.28 -15.79 -8.33
CA GLN A 35 -27.21 -16.78 -8.27
C GLN A 35 -27.58 -18.02 -7.44
N VAL A 36 -28.59 -17.93 -6.58
CA VAL A 36 -29.05 -19.05 -5.73
C VAL A 36 -30.54 -19.28 -5.92
N SER A 37 -31.39 -18.41 -5.39
CA SER A 37 -32.85 -18.38 -5.64
C SER A 37 -33.51 -17.24 -4.86
N PRO A 38 -34.72 -16.79 -5.26
CA PRO A 38 -35.52 -15.86 -4.47
C PRO A 38 -35.83 -16.38 -3.05
N ALA A 39 -36.16 -17.65 -2.90
CA ALA A 39 -36.45 -18.26 -1.60
C ALA A 39 -35.25 -18.25 -0.64
N PHE A 40 -34.03 -18.36 -1.18
CA PHE A 40 -32.81 -18.25 -0.38
C PHE A 40 -32.57 -16.82 0.11
N LEU A 41 -32.88 -15.80 -0.71
CA LEU A 41 -32.84 -14.40 -0.27
C LEU A 41 -33.81 -14.16 0.89
N ASP A 42 -35.02 -14.71 0.81
CA ASP A 42 -36.01 -14.61 1.89
C ASP A 42 -35.48 -15.25 3.19
N GLU A 43 -34.87 -16.44 3.11
CA GLU A 43 -34.22 -17.09 4.27
C GLU A 43 -33.13 -16.21 4.89
N VAL A 44 -32.28 -15.58 4.07
CA VAL A 44 -31.21 -14.69 4.54
C VAL A 44 -31.79 -13.46 5.25
N GLU A 45 -32.84 -12.86 4.69
CA GLU A 45 -33.52 -11.70 5.27
C GLU A 45 -34.27 -12.04 6.57
N ASP A 46 -34.86 -13.23 6.68
CA ASP A 46 -35.47 -13.74 7.90
C ASP A 46 -34.43 -13.90 9.02
N VAL A 47 -33.29 -14.54 8.71
CA VAL A 47 -32.18 -14.68 9.68
C VAL A 47 -31.63 -13.32 10.07
N ARG A 48 -31.46 -12.38 9.12
CA ARG A 48 -30.96 -11.02 9.40
C ARG A 48 -31.91 -10.27 10.32
N THR A 49 -33.21 -10.33 10.04
CA THR A 49 -34.25 -9.63 10.82
C THR A 49 -34.35 -10.21 12.23
N ALA A 50 -34.30 -11.54 12.36
CA ALA A 50 -34.27 -12.22 13.66
C ALA A 50 -33.03 -11.84 14.48
N ALA A 51 -31.85 -11.76 13.85
CA ALA A 51 -30.61 -11.35 14.51
C ALA A 51 -30.67 -9.90 15.01
N ILE A 52 -31.24 -8.98 14.22
CA ILE A 52 -31.45 -7.58 14.62
C ILE A 52 -32.43 -7.50 15.79
N ALA A 53 -33.60 -8.14 15.67
CA ALA A 53 -34.63 -8.14 16.72
C ALA A 53 -34.07 -8.71 18.03
N ARG A 54 -33.26 -9.79 17.96
CA ARG A 54 -32.57 -10.37 19.12
C ARG A 54 -31.58 -9.40 19.76
N ARG A 55 -30.83 -8.62 18.97
CA ARG A 55 -29.90 -7.61 19.49
C ARG A 55 -30.63 -6.45 20.18
N GLU A 56 -31.73 -5.97 19.58
CA GLU A 56 -32.53 -4.86 20.11
C GLU A 56 -33.30 -5.23 21.38
N SER A 57 -33.88 -6.43 21.41
CA SER A 57 -34.61 -6.97 22.57
C SER A 57 -33.72 -7.61 23.64
N GLN A 58 -32.40 -7.69 23.39
CA GLN A 58 -31.44 -8.42 24.23
C GLN A 58 -31.85 -9.90 24.51
N ALA A 59 -32.59 -10.51 23.58
CA ALA A 59 -33.08 -11.89 23.76
C ALA A 59 -31.93 -12.91 23.81
N PRO A 60 -32.15 -14.09 24.44
CA PRO A 60 -31.15 -15.15 24.53
C PRO A 60 -30.69 -15.63 23.15
N LEU A 61 -29.42 -16.01 23.03
CA LEU A 61 -28.83 -16.47 21.76
C LEU A 61 -29.49 -17.76 21.23
N ALA A 62 -30.07 -18.56 22.13
CA ALA A 62 -30.77 -19.79 21.83
C ALA A 62 -31.90 -19.63 20.79
N THR A 63 -32.60 -18.48 20.77
CA THR A 63 -33.71 -18.25 19.82
C THR A 63 -33.23 -18.28 18.36
N LEU A 64 -32.08 -17.66 18.08
CA LEU A 64 -31.46 -17.67 16.76
C LEU A 64 -30.78 -19.03 16.48
N SER A 65 -30.14 -19.65 17.48
CA SER A 65 -29.52 -20.96 17.32
C SER A 65 -30.52 -22.05 16.94
N THR A 66 -31.72 -22.05 17.53
CA THR A 66 -32.79 -22.99 17.17
C THR A 66 -33.26 -22.77 15.73
N GLN A 67 -33.40 -21.51 15.30
CA GLN A 67 -33.76 -21.19 13.91
C GLN A 67 -32.69 -21.70 12.92
N LEU A 68 -31.41 -21.66 13.31
CA LEU A 68 -30.27 -22.08 12.49
C LEU A 68 -30.00 -23.60 12.52
N ALA A 69 -30.52 -24.32 13.52
CA ALA A 69 -30.30 -25.75 13.72
C ALA A 69 -30.85 -26.62 12.57
N GLY A 70 -30.25 -27.80 12.37
CA GLY A 70 -30.72 -28.80 11.40
C GLY A 70 -30.38 -28.52 9.93
N ARG A 71 -29.62 -27.45 9.64
CA ARG A 71 -29.14 -27.17 8.27
C ARG A 71 -28.08 -28.17 7.82
N THR A 72 -28.15 -28.53 6.55
CA THR A 72 -27.05 -29.25 5.90
C THR A 72 -25.80 -28.37 5.83
N PRO A 73 -24.58 -28.95 5.79
CA PRO A 73 -23.35 -28.17 5.66
C PRO A 73 -23.36 -27.20 4.47
N ARG A 74 -23.92 -27.62 3.32
CA ARG A 74 -24.04 -26.79 2.12
C ARG A 74 -24.96 -25.58 2.31
N GLN A 75 -26.08 -25.74 3.02
CA GLN A 75 -26.99 -24.63 3.35
C GLN A 75 -26.34 -23.67 4.34
N ALA A 76 -25.67 -24.19 5.36
CA ALA A 76 -24.93 -23.38 6.32
C ALA A 76 -23.83 -22.57 5.63
N GLU A 77 -23.06 -23.19 4.74
CA GLU A 77 -22.03 -22.52 3.94
C GLU A 77 -22.62 -21.40 3.07
N ALA A 78 -23.71 -21.66 2.33
CA ALA A 78 -24.35 -20.64 1.52
C ALA A 78 -24.80 -19.42 2.36
N LEU A 79 -25.37 -19.66 3.54
CA LEU A 79 -25.80 -18.61 4.46
C LEU A 79 -24.62 -17.80 5.01
N VAL A 80 -23.54 -18.48 5.41
CA VAL A 80 -22.30 -17.83 5.85
C VAL A 80 -21.75 -16.93 4.73
N ARG A 81 -21.65 -17.46 3.50
CA ARG A 81 -21.15 -16.70 2.35
C ARG A 81 -22.04 -15.48 2.05
N ALA A 82 -23.37 -15.62 2.13
CA ALA A 82 -24.29 -14.51 1.94
C ALA A 82 -24.02 -13.37 2.95
N PHE A 83 -23.91 -13.70 4.24
CA PHE A 83 -23.58 -12.70 5.25
C PHE A 83 -22.18 -12.12 5.06
N SER A 84 -21.17 -12.92 4.72
CA SER A 84 -19.83 -12.44 4.41
C SER A 84 -19.84 -11.44 3.24
N THR A 85 -20.61 -11.71 2.18
CA THR A 85 -20.76 -10.76 1.06
C THR A 85 -21.46 -9.46 1.50
N TYR A 86 -22.49 -9.53 2.34
CA TYR A 86 -23.10 -8.33 2.93
C TYR A 86 -22.09 -7.52 3.75
N PHE A 87 -21.31 -8.17 4.61
CA PHE A 87 -20.28 -7.48 5.40
C PHE A 87 -19.18 -6.87 4.52
N GLN A 88 -18.77 -7.57 3.46
CA GLN A 88 -17.77 -7.07 2.52
C GLN A 88 -18.24 -5.77 1.85
N VAL A 89 -19.49 -5.71 1.36
CA VAL A 89 -19.98 -4.49 0.71
C VAL A 89 -20.19 -3.34 1.71
N VAL A 90 -20.54 -3.63 2.96
CA VAL A 90 -20.58 -2.63 4.03
C VAL A 90 -19.17 -2.07 4.30
N ASN A 91 -18.16 -2.92 4.41
CA ASN A 91 -16.78 -2.50 4.58
C ASN A 91 -16.29 -1.63 3.41
N ILE A 92 -16.69 -1.95 2.18
CA ILE A 92 -16.40 -1.13 1.00
C ILE A 92 -17.09 0.24 1.10
N ALA A 93 -18.38 0.28 1.46
CA ALA A 93 -19.10 1.54 1.65
C ALA A 93 -18.44 2.42 2.72
N GLU A 94 -18.03 1.83 3.85
CA GLU A 94 -17.30 2.54 4.90
C GLU A 94 -15.96 3.09 4.42
N ARG A 95 -15.19 2.30 3.66
CA ARG A 95 -13.92 2.74 3.06
C ARG A 95 -14.12 3.94 2.12
N VAL A 96 -15.12 3.86 1.24
CA VAL A 96 -15.48 4.96 0.32
C VAL A 96 -15.95 6.18 1.10
N HIS A 97 -16.71 5.98 2.17
CA HIS A 97 -17.16 7.06 3.03
C HIS A 97 -15.98 7.76 3.73
N ARG A 98 -14.96 7.03 4.20
CA ARG A 98 -13.73 7.64 4.72
C ARG A 98 -13.02 8.51 3.67
N ILE A 99 -13.00 8.08 2.41
CA ILE A 99 -12.48 8.89 1.29
C ILE A 99 -13.33 10.15 1.11
N ARG A 100 -14.66 10.03 1.11
CA ARG A 100 -15.61 11.16 1.03
C ARG A 100 -15.34 12.19 2.14
N ARG A 101 -15.28 11.74 3.39
CA ARG A 101 -14.99 12.58 4.56
C ARG A 101 -13.63 13.29 4.45
N ARG A 102 -12.59 12.57 4.01
CA ARG A 102 -11.27 13.18 3.77
C ARG A 102 -11.34 14.29 2.72
N ARG A 103 -12.08 14.10 1.63
CA ARG A 103 -12.27 15.13 0.60
C ARG A 103 -13.06 16.34 1.13
N ASP A 104 -14.05 16.13 1.99
CA ASP A 104 -14.79 17.22 2.63
C ASP A 104 -13.87 18.10 3.48
N TYR A 105 -12.97 17.51 4.28
CA TYR A 105 -11.96 18.24 5.03
C TYR A 105 -11.00 19.00 4.11
N GLN A 106 -10.53 18.35 3.03
CA GLN A 106 -9.65 19.00 2.05
C GLN A 106 -10.32 20.20 1.36
N ARG A 107 -11.63 20.11 1.07
CA ARG A 107 -12.43 21.21 0.51
C ARG A 107 -12.65 22.35 1.50
N ALA A 108 -12.81 22.04 2.78
CA ALA A 108 -12.94 23.05 3.83
C ALA A 108 -11.63 23.82 4.08
N GLY A 109 -10.50 23.30 3.58
CA GLY A 109 -9.19 23.90 3.69
C GLY A 109 -8.65 23.92 5.13
N THR A 110 -7.76 24.86 5.41
CA THR A 110 -7.01 24.93 6.68
C THR A 110 -7.84 25.38 7.88
N LYS A 111 -9.05 25.91 7.66
CA LYS A 111 -9.95 26.38 8.74
C LYS A 111 -10.57 25.26 9.55
N ARG A 112 -10.72 24.09 8.94
CA ARG A 112 -11.27 22.89 9.58
C ARG A 112 -10.48 21.68 9.06
N PRO A 113 -9.23 21.51 9.51
CA PRO A 113 -8.45 20.36 9.10
C PRO A 113 -9.13 19.07 9.56
N GLN A 114 -8.76 17.96 8.90
CA GLN A 114 -9.15 16.64 9.37
C GLN A 114 -8.54 16.42 10.78
N PRO A 115 -9.35 16.10 11.80
CA PRO A 115 -8.84 15.77 13.13
C PRO A 115 -7.80 14.65 13.05
N GLU A 116 -6.72 14.78 13.81
CA GLU A 116 -5.59 13.83 13.84
C GLU A 116 -4.86 13.69 12.49
N GLY A 117 -5.13 14.59 11.54
CA GLY A 117 -4.40 14.70 10.28
C GLY A 117 -3.12 15.53 10.41
N LEU A 118 -2.26 15.49 9.39
CA LEU A 118 -1.00 16.25 9.36
C LEU A 118 -1.21 17.75 9.60
N GLN A 119 -2.19 18.35 8.93
CA GLN A 119 -2.49 19.78 9.08
C GLN A 119 -2.92 20.15 10.51
N ASP A 120 -3.75 19.31 11.13
CA ASP A 120 -4.24 19.50 12.50
C ASP A 120 -3.09 19.37 13.50
N ALA A 121 -2.27 18.32 13.37
CA ALA A 121 -1.09 18.12 14.22
C ALA A 121 -0.11 19.31 14.15
N LEU A 122 0.20 19.81 12.95
CA LEU A 122 1.09 20.95 12.78
C LEU A 122 0.49 22.26 13.35
N GLN A 123 -0.81 22.49 13.18
CA GLN A 123 -1.48 23.64 13.77
C GLN A 123 -1.47 23.59 15.30
N GLN A 124 -1.67 22.40 15.89
CA GLN A 124 -1.59 22.21 17.33
C GLN A 124 -0.18 22.47 17.86
N LEU A 125 0.86 21.97 17.18
CA LEU A 125 2.26 22.27 17.55
C LEU A 125 2.54 23.78 17.50
N LYS A 126 2.11 24.46 16.44
CA LYS A 126 2.26 25.91 16.34
C LYS A 126 1.53 26.65 17.45
N ALA A 127 0.32 26.21 17.81
CA ALA A 127 -0.45 26.79 18.92
C ALA A 127 0.22 26.58 20.29
N GLN A 128 0.99 25.50 20.45
CA GLN A 128 1.80 25.23 21.64
C GLN A 128 3.13 26.01 21.66
N GLY A 129 3.40 26.84 20.65
CA GLY A 129 4.59 27.69 20.57
C GLY A 129 5.78 27.08 19.82
N VAL A 130 5.63 25.89 19.21
CA VAL A 130 6.71 25.26 18.44
C VAL A 130 7.03 26.09 17.18
N THR A 131 8.29 26.47 17.06
CA THR A 131 8.82 27.18 15.90
C THR A 131 9.12 26.22 14.74
N LEU A 132 9.22 26.77 13.53
CA LEU A 132 9.59 25.94 12.38
C LEU A 132 11.04 25.45 12.48
N GLU A 133 11.92 26.26 13.07
CA GLU A 133 13.32 25.93 13.35
C GLU A 133 13.45 24.73 14.28
N GLU A 134 12.66 24.66 15.36
CA GLU A 134 12.61 23.50 16.25
C GLU A 134 12.11 22.26 15.51
N LEU A 135 11.04 22.39 14.73
CA LEU A 135 10.52 21.28 13.93
C LEU A 135 11.55 20.76 12.92
N MET A 136 12.32 21.66 12.30
CA MET A 136 13.41 21.29 11.37
C MET A 136 14.47 20.40 12.05
N GLN A 137 14.73 20.60 13.34
CA GLN A 137 15.67 19.78 14.11
C GLN A 137 15.08 18.42 14.52
N TRP A 138 13.75 18.33 14.63
CA TRP A 138 13.06 17.09 15.05
C TRP A 138 12.79 16.15 13.88
N LEU A 139 12.42 16.68 12.70
CA LEU A 139 12.07 15.87 11.53
C LEU A 139 13.11 14.80 11.19
N PRO A 140 14.44 15.06 11.22
CA PRO A 140 15.46 14.04 10.93
C PRO A 140 15.52 12.89 11.95
N ARG A 141 14.91 13.05 13.13
CA ARG A 141 14.89 12.03 14.20
C ARG A 141 13.66 11.14 14.15
N ILE A 142 12.70 11.45 13.29
CA ILE A 142 11.47 10.67 13.12
C ILE A 142 11.74 9.56 12.10
N ASP A 143 11.56 8.31 12.53
CA ASP A 143 11.62 7.14 11.66
C ASP A 143 10.39 6.26 11.93
N ILE A 144 9.49 6.19 10.94
CA ILE A 144 8.25 5.41 11.01
C ILE A 144 8.43 4.18 10.13
N GLU A 145 8.35 2.99 10.72
CA GLU A 145 8.47 1.71 10.02
C GLU A 145 7.26 0.81 10.32
N PRO A 146 6.20 0.85 9.48
CA PRO A 146 5.14 -0.15 9.54
C PRO A 146 5.68 -1.50 9.06
N VAL A 147 5.52 -2.54 9.88
CA VAL A 147 5.97 -3.90 9.58
C VAL A 147 4.78 -4.77 9.20
N PHE A 148 4.81 -5.30 7.97
CA PHE A 148 3.77 -6.18 7.44
C PHE A 148 3.94 -7.60 7.96
N THR A 149 2.86 -8.21 8.44
CA THR A 149 2.83 -9.60 8.88
C THR A 149 1.89 -10.41 7.98
N ALA A 150 2.07 -11.73 7.95
CA ALA A 150 1.10 -12.62 7.32
C ALA A 150 -0.26 -12.49 8.02
N HIS A 151 -1.36 -12.61 7.27
CA HIS A 151 -2.68 -12.62 7.86
C HIS A 151 -3.08 -14.08 8.18
N PRO A 152 -3.25 -14.47 9.45
CA PRO A 152 -3.33 -15.88 9.88
C PRO A 152 -4.54 -16.65 9.33
N THR A 153 -5.55 -15.96 8.82
CA THR A 153 -6.82 -16.57 8.36
C THR A 153 -7.28 -16.12 6.98
N GLU A 154 -6.57 -15.22 6.31
CA GLU A 154 -7.12 -14.49 5.17
C GLU A 154 -6.04 -14.22 4.12
N ALA A 155 -5.53 -15.28 3.49
CA ALA A 155 -4.93 -15.12 2.17
C ALA A 155 -6.07 -14.90 1.16
N VAL A 156 -6.70 -13.73 1.24
CA VAL A 156 -7.64 -13.28 0.21
C VAL A 156 -6.90 -13.35 -1.11
N ARG A 157 -7.39 -14.21 -2.02
CA ARG A 157 -6.78 -14.40 -3.34
C ARG A 157 -6.60 -13.03 -3.99
N ARG A 158 -5.44 -12.78 -4.62
CA ARG A 158 -5.16 -11.54 -5.35
C ARG A 158 -6.30 -11.12 -6.29
N ALA A 159 -6.95 -12.08 -6.94
CA ALA A 159 -8.10 -11.84 -7.80
C ALA A 159 -9.26 -11.13 -7.07
N LEU A 160 -9.54 -11.46 -5.81
CA LEU A 160 -10.58 -10.82 -5.00
C LEU A 160 -10.20 -9.39 -4.62
N LEU A 161 -8.92 -9.11 -4.33
CA LEU A 161 -8.44 -7.74 -4.11
C LEU A 161 -8.62 -6.87 -5.35
N GLU A 162 -8.34 -7.40 -6.53
CA GLU A 162 -8.57 -6.69 -7.80
C GLU A 162 -10.05 -6.39 -8.03
N LYS A 163 -10.95 -7.32 -7.68
CA LYS A 163 -12.41 -7.05 -7.73
C LYS A 163 -12.82 -6.01 -6.72
N GLU A 164 -12.27 -6.04 -5.51
CA GLU A 164 -12.52 -5.01 -4.50
C GLU A 164 -12.08 -3.63 -4.98
N GLN A 165 -10.91 -3.51 -5.60
CA GLN A 165 -10.43 -2.26 -6.17
C GLN A 165 -11.36 -1.74 -7.27
N LEU A 166 -11.92 -2.61 -8.10
CA LEU A 166 -12.92 -2.23 -9.11
C LEU A 166 -14.20 -1.71 -8.44
N MET A 167 -14.69 -2.37 -7.39
CA MET A 167 -15.87 -1.93 -6.65
C MET A 167 -15.66 -0.56 -6.00
N VAL A 168 -14.52 -0.36 -5.32
CA VAL A 168 -14.14 0.92 -4.71
C VAL A 168 -14.00 2.00 -5.77
N ALA A 169 -13.35 1.73 -6.90
CA ALA A 169 -13.19 2.70 -7.98
C ALA A 169 -14.55 3.18 -8.51
N SER A 170 -15.48 2.26 -8.83
CA SER A 170 -16.82 2.61 -9.30
C SER A 170 -17.60 3.49 -8.31
N LEU A 171 -17.39 3.32 -7.00
CA LEU A 171 -18.05 4.13 -5.97
C LEU A 171 -17.37 5.49 -5.77
N VAL A 172 -16.02 5.52 -5.78
CA VAL A 172 -15.22 6.74 -5.68
C VAL A 172 -15.51 7.70 -6.83
N ASP A 173 -15.65 7.14 -8.04
CA ASP A 173 -15.93 7.84 -9.29
C ASP A 173 -17.22 8.66 -9.27
N ASN A 174 -18.19 8.27 -8.45
CA ASN A 174 -19.47 8.95 -8.30
C ASN A 174 -19.56 9.84 -7.05
N LEU A 175 -18.47 10.04 -6.29
CA LEU A 175 -18.51 10.81 -5.04
C LEU A 175 -19.00 12.25 -5.21
N ASP A 176 -18.78 12.85 -6.38
CA ASP A 176 -19.14 14.24 -6.67
C ASP A 176 -20.53 14.38 -7.32
N GLY A 177 -21.21 13.25 -7.61
CA GLY A 177 -22.52 13.22 -8.25
C GLY A 177 -22.56 13.77 -9.68
N GLN A 178 -21.39 13.98 -10.31
CA GLN A 178 -21.27 14.59 -11.63
C GLN A 178 -21.28 13.58 -12.79
N ARG A 179 -21.43 12.28 -12.50
CA ARG A 179 -21.46 11.23 -13.53
C ARG A 179 -22.74 11.34 -14.35
N THR A 180 -22.61 11.28 -15.68
CA THR A 180 -23.75 11.20 -16.60
C THR A 180 -24.52 9.89 -16.42
N PRO A 181 -25.79 9.80 -16.86
CA PRO A 181 -26.56 8.56 -16.75
C PRO A 181 -25.87 7.33 -17.37
N GLY A 182 -25.20 7.51 -18.52
CA GLY A 182 -24.45 6.44 -19.18
C GLY A 182 -23.23 5.97 -18.37
N GLU A 183 -22.50 6.89 -17.77
CA GLU A 183 -21.37 6.56 -16.88
C GLU A 183 -21.85 5.87 -15.61
N GLN A 184 -22.93 6.34 -14.99
CA GLN A 184 -23.52 5.72 -13.80
C GLN A 184 -24.00 4.28 -14.09
N ALA A 185 -24.58 4.06 -15.27
CA ALA A 185 -24.97 2.73 -15.71
C ALA A 185 -23.75 1.81 -15.90
N ALA A 186 -22.68 2.31 -16.52
CA ALA A 186 -21.43 1.57 -16.69
C ALA A 186 -20.75 1.25 -15.34
N ASP A 187 -20.71 2.21 -14.41
CA ASP A 187 -20.18 2.03 -13.05
C ASP A 187 -20.98 0.98 -12.28
N THR A 188 -22.30 1.03 -12.40
CA THR A 188 -23.21 0.04 -11.80
C THR A 188 -23.01 -1.36 -12.40
N ALA A 189 -22.86 -1.46 -13.71
CA ALA A 189 -22.60 -2.74 -14.38
C ALA A 189 -21.23 -3.32 -13.96
N ARG A 190 -20.18 -2.48 -13.88
CA ARG A 190 -18.85 -2.90 -13.37
C ARG A 190 -18.91 -3.39 -11.93
N LEU A 191 -19.63 -2.66 -11.08
CA LEU A 191 -19.83 -3.00 -9.68
C LEU A 191 -20.56 -4.34 -9.53
N ARG A 192 -21.66 -4.54 -10.27
CA ARG A 192 -22.40 -5.82 -10.29
C ARG A 192 -21.52 -6.96 -10.80
N MET A 193 -20.77 -6.77 -11.88
CA MET A 193 -19.84 -7.77 -12.39
C MET A 193 -18.78 -8.16 -11.35
N ALA A 194 -18.16 -7.18 -10.69
CA ALA A 194 -17.13 -7.45 -9.68
C ALA A 194 -17.71 -8.16 -8.46
N LEU A 195 -18.91 -7.78 -8.02
CA LEU A 195 -19.63 -8.44 -6.93
C LEU A 195 -19.98 -9.89 -7.28
N THR A 196 -20.55 -10.12 -8.46
CA THR A 196 -20.90 -11.47 -8.93
C THR A 196 -19.68 -12.34 -9.12
N ALA A 197 -18.60 -11.82 -9.70
CA ALA A 197 -17.35 -12.56 -9.83
C ALA A 197 -16.76 -12.92 -8.47
N SER A 198 -16.87 -12.03 -7.47
CA SER A 198 -16.44 -12.33 -6.09
C SER A 198 -17.29 -13.44 -5.48
N TRP A 199 -18.62 -13.40 -5.66
CA TRP A 199 -19.53 -14.47 -5.23
C TRP A 199 -19.27 -15.82 -5.91
N GLN A 200 -18.82 -15.82 -7.16
CA GLN A 200 -18.51 -17.06 -7.90
C GLN A 200 -17.09 -17.56 -7.60
N THR A 201 -16.28 -16.79 -6.88
CA THR A 201 -14.94 -17.17 -6.47
C THR A 201 -14.98 -17.71 -5.04
N ALA A 202 -14.38 -18.87 -4.81
CA ALA A 202 -14.27 -19.42 -3.45
C ALA A 202 -13.36 -18.52 -2.60
N ASP A 203 -13.86 -18.10 -1.43
CA ASP A 203 -13.14 -17.23 -0.50
C ASP A 203 -11.94 -17.94 0.15
N SER A 204 -12.05 -19.25 0.33
CA SER A 204 -10.97 -20.10 0.85
C SER A 204 -10.38 -20.98 -0.26
N SER A 205 -9.06 -21.11 -0.24
CA SER A 205 -8.38 -22.17 -0.98
C SER A 205 -8.50 -23.47 -0.19
N PRO A 206 -8.75 -24.62 -0.85
CA PRO A 206 -8.67 -25.92 -0.19
C PRO A 206 -7.23 -26.26 0.25
N VAL A 207 -6.24 -25.52 -0.28
CA VAL A 207 -4.83 -25.62 0.08
C VAL A 207 -4.46 -24.44 0.97
N ARG A 208 -3.73 -24.71 2.07
CA ARG A 208 -3.20 -23.64 2.93
C ARG A 208 -2.33 -22.69 2.09
N PRO A 209 -2.38 -21.38 2.34
CA PRO A 209 -1.53 -20.42 1.64
C PRO A 209 -0.06 -20.81 1.79
N SER A 210 0.67 -20.77 0.68
CA SER A 210 2.13 -20.89 0.72
C SER A 210 2.73 -19.56 1.18
N VAL A 211 3.99 -19.59 1.64
CA VAL A 211 4.73 -18.36 1.96
C VAL A 211 4.83 -17.44 0.74
N GLU A 212 4.87 -18.03 -0.46
CA GLU A 212 4.83 -17.30 -1.73
C GLU A 212 3.51 -16.54 -1.93
N ASP A 213 2.36 -17.16 -1.65
CA ASP A 213 1.05 -16.48 -1.76
C ASP A 213 0.95 -15.29 -0.80
N GLU A 214 1.45 -15.45 0.43
CA GLU A 214 1.49 -14.37 1.42
C GLU A 214 2.42 -13.24 0.99
N ARG A 215 3.58 -13.60 0.41
CA ARG A 215 4.55 -12.65 -0.14
C ARG A 215 3.95 -11.86 -1.30
N GLU A 216 3.24 -12.51 -2.22
CA GLU A 216 2.55 -11.82 -3.31
C GLU A 216 1.49 -10.85 -2.77
N HIS A 217 0.76 -11.24 -1.73
CA HIS A 217 -0.26 -10.42 -1.11
C HIS A 217 0.33 -9.13 -0.49
N VAL A 218 1.39 -9.24 0.32
CA VAL A 218 2.08 -8.07 0.89
C VAL A 218 2.75 -7.23 -0.21
N GLY A 219 3.41 -7.90 -1.16
CA GLY A 219 4.03 -7.27 -2.31
C GLY A 219 3.06 -6.42 -3.14
N PHE A 220 1.80 -6.85 -3.26
CA PHE A 220 0.75 -6.07 -3.91
C PHE A 220 0.51 -4.71 -3.23
N TYR A 221 0.38 -4.67 -1.89
CA TYR A 221 0.17 -3.40 -1.18
C TYR A 221 1.38 -2.48 -1.27
N LEU A 222 2.59 -3.03 -1.07
CA LEU A 222 3.83 -2.26 -1.17
C LEU A 222 3.99 -1.63 -2.55
N THR A 223 3.82 -2.41 -3.62
CA THR A 223 4.10 -1.99 -5.00
C THR A 223 2.96 -1.21 -5.66
N ARG A 224 1.69 -1.54 -5.39
CA ARG A 224 0.52 -0.93 -6.07
C ARG A 224 -0.12 0.20 -5.30
N VAL A 225 -0.02 0.17 -3.97
CA VAL A 225 -0.68 1.15 -3.09
C VAL A 225 0.36 2.11 -2.51
N LEU A 226 1.27 1.61 -1.67
CA LEU A 226 2.20 2.44 -0.90
C LEU A 226 3.21 3.17 -1.78
N TYR A 227 3.80 2.48 -2.77
CA TYR A 227 4.71 3.08 -3.74
C TYR A 227 4.09 4.30 -4.48
N ARG A 228 2.80 4.21 -4.78
CA ARG A 228 2.06 5.28 -5.45
C ARG A 228 1.75 6.43 -4.51
N VAL A 229 1.39 6.13 -3.25
CA VAL A 229 0.92 7.10 -2.26
C VAL A 229 2.07 7.88 -1.61
N MET A 230 3.28 7.32 -1.51
CA MET A 230 4.39 7.98 -0.80
C MET A 230 4.72 9.40 -1.25
N PRO A 231 4.84 9.70 -2.56
CA PRO A 231 5.02 11.08 -2.99
C PRO A 231 3.91 12.02 -2.51
N VAL A 232 2.65 11.56 -2.56
CA VAL A 232 1.48 12.34 -2.12
C VAL A 232 1.51 12.60 -0.62
N PHE A 233 2.03 11.67 0.17
CA PHE A 233 2.23 11.87 1.61
C PHE A 233 3.21 13.02 1.89
N TYR A 234 4.40 13.00 1.29
CA TYR A 234 5.39 14.07 1.46
C TYR A 234 4.87 15.40 0.91
N GLU A 235 4.20 15.41 -0.24
CA GLU A 235 3.54 16.61 -0.79
C GLU A 235 2.50 17.19 0.16
N SER A 236 1.69 16.33 0.78
CA SER A 236 0.68 16.75 1.76
C SER A 236 1.34 17.36 3.01
N LEU A 237 2.47 16.79 3.45
CA LEU A 237 3.23 17.33 4.57
C LEU A 237 3.85 18.69 4.23
N GLU A 238 4.45 18.84 3.05
CA GLU A 238 5.01 20.12 2.59
C GLU A 238 3.96 21.20 2.47
N GLN A 239 2.79 20.87 1.90
CA GLN A 239 1.68 21.81 1.83
C GLN A 239 1.22 22.20 3.23
N ALA A 240 1.12 21.25 4.15
CA ALA A 240 0.70 21.54 5.51
C ALA A 240 1.70 22.41 6.28
N LEU A 241 3.00 22.25 6.03
CA LEU A 241 4.05 23.14 6.55
C LEU A 241 3.91 24.55 6.00
N LEU A 242 3.73 24.68 4.67
CA LEU A 242 3.53 25.97 4.01
C LEU A 242 2.29 26.69 4.55
N ASP A 243 1.17 25.98 4.68
CA ASP A 243 -0.08 26.53 5.16
C ASP A 243 0.00 26.96 6.65
N THR A 244 0.85 26.30 7.43
CA THR A 244 0.97 26.54 8.88
C THR A 244 2.00 27.62 9.20
N TRP A 245 3.18 27.63 8.57
CA TRP A 245 4.27 28.59 8.86
C TRP A 245 4.60 29.55 7.70
N GLY A 246 3.94 29.46 6.55
CA GLY A 246 4.19 30.33 5.39
C GLY A 246 5.45 30.00 4.59
N ARG A 247 6.20 28.97 5.01
CA ARG A 247 7.40 28.46 4.34
C ARG A 247 7.51 26.95 4.57
N THR A 248 8.19 26.26 3.66
CA THR A 248 8.46 24.82 3.75
C THR A 248 9.90 24.56 4.17
N LEU A 249 10.23 23.30 4.44
CA LEU A 249 11.55 22.81 4.80
C LEU A 249 11.96 21.63 3.91
N PRO A 250 13.26 21.38 3.72
CA PRO A 250 13.72 20.11 3.16
C PRO A 250 13.27 18.95 4.06
N LEU A 251 12.47 18.04 3.50
CA LEU A 251 11.97 16.89 4.25
C LEU A 251 12.99 15.73 4.21
N PRO A 252 13.37 15.17 5.39
CA PRO A 252 14.14 13.94 5.46
C PRO A 252 13.26 12.73 5.10
N ARG A 253 13.86 11.54 5.03
CA ARG A 253 13.08 10.30 4.96
C ARG A 253 12.42 10.06 6.32
N LEU A 254 11.08 10.10 6.36
CA LEU A 254 10.29 9.90 7.57
C LEU A 254 9.70 8.49 7.68
N VAL A 255 9.49 7.85 6.54
CA VAL A 255 8.79 6.56 6.45
C VAL A 255 9.66 5.57 5.69
N ARG A 256 9.71 4.33 6.20
CA ARG A 256 10.18 3.12 5.51
C ARG A 256 9.23 1.97 5.83
N PHE A 257 9.42 0.81 5.21
CA PHE A 257 8.54 -0.34 5.42
C PHE A 257 9.35 -1.57 5.80
N GLY A 258 8.78 -2.40 6.68
CA GLY A 258 9.30 -3.71 7.04
C GLY A 258 8.29 -4.82 6.70
N THR A 259 8.75 -6.07 6.70
CA THR A 259 7.91 -7.25 6.54
C THR A 259 8.50 -8.44 7.28
N TRP A 260 7.63 -9.26 7.88
CA TRP A 260 7.94 -10.57 8.45
C TRP A 260 7.63 -11.71 7.47
N VAL A 261 6.81 -11.44 6.46
CA VAL A 261 6.43 -12.45 5.46
C VAL A 261 7.65 -12.87 4.66
N GLY A 262 7.98 -14.16 4.71
CA GLY A 262 9.17 -14.74 4.10
C GLY A 262 10.42 -14.74 4.99
N GLY A 263 10.34 -14.23 6.22
CA GLY A 263 11.47 -14.15 7.17
C GLY A 263 11.17 -14.64 8.58
N ASP A 264 9.90 -14.74 8.96
CA ASP A 264 9.49 -15.30 10.25
C ASP A 264 9.46 -16.83 10.20
N MET A 265 10.46 -17.46 10.82
CA MET A 265 10.59 -18.91 10.93
C MET A 265 10.00 -19.46 12.23
N ASP A 266 9.53 -18.60 13.13
CA ASP A 266 9.05 -18.99 14.45
C ASP A 266 7.78 -19.84 14.35
N GLY A 267 7.91 -21.13 14.66
CA GLY A 267 6.82 -22.11 14.52
C GLY A 267 6.40 -22.41 13.07
N ASN A 268 7.12 -21.91 12.07
CA ASN A 268 6.79 -22.10 10.65
C ASN A 268 7.90 -22.86 9.91
N PRO A 269 7.79 -24.19 9.77
CA PRO A 269 8.81 -24.99 9.07
C PRO A 269 8.86 -24.74 7.55
N ASN A 270 7.92 -23.97 7.00
CA ASN A 270 7.89 -23.65 5.56
C ASN A 270 8.72 -22.40 5.22
N VAL A 271 9.32 -21.73 6.21
CA VAL A 271 10.23 -20.61 6.01
C VAL A 271 11.64 -21.07 6.33
N ASP A 272 12.53 -20.89 5.37
CA ASP A 272 13.93 -21.28 5.44
C ASP A 272 14.83 -20.27 4.73
N ALA A 273 16.13 -20.57 4.65
CA ALA A 273 17.11 -19.72 3.98
C ALA A 273 16.79 -19.48 2.49
N ALA A 274 16.21 -20.47 1.79
CA ALA A 274 15.85 -20.33 0.38
C ALA A 274 14.66 -19.38 0.21
N THR A 275 13.68 -19.46 1.12
CA THR A 275 12.51 -18.58 1.17
C THR A 275 12.90 -17.13 1.49
N ILE A 276 13.83 -16.93 2.43
CA ILE A 276 14.41 -15.62 2.75
C ILE A 276 15.10 -15.02 1.50
N ALA A 277 15.97 -15.79 0.84
CA ALA A 277 16.66 -15.35 -0.36
C ALA A 277 15.70 -15.02 -1.51
N ALA A 278 14.71 -15.88 -1.76
CA ALA A 278 13.67 -15.66 -2.76
C ALA A 278 12.86 -14.38 -2.46
N THR A 279 12.54 -14.14 -1.19
CA THR A 279 11.80 -12.95 -0.75
C THR A 279 12.61 -11.68 -0.98
N LEU A 280 13.89 -11.67 -0.61
CA LEU A 280 14.79 -10.52 -0.84
C LEU A 280 14.94 -10.21 -2.33
N ASN A 281 15.17 -11.24 -3.16
CA ASN A 281 15.30 -11.09 -4.60
C ASN A 281 14.03 -10.53 -5.23
N ALA A 282 12.87 -11.10 -4.91
CA ALA A 282 11.62 -10.63 -5.50
C ALA A 282 11.25 -9.20 -5.08
N GLN A 283 11.59 -8.79 -3.86
CA GLN A 283 11.42 -7.40 -3.42
C GLN A 283 12.34 -6.43 -4.18
N ARG A 284 13.61 -6.81 -4.35
CA ARG A 284 14.59 -6.07 -5.16
C ARG A 284 14.11 -5.93 -6.60
N ASP A 285 13.70 -7.02 -7.23
CA ASP A 285 13.24 -7.02 -8.61
C ASP A 285 12.03 -6.09 -8.79
N ALA A 286 11.03 -6.23 -7.91
CA ALA A 286 9.82 -5.43 -7.95
C ALA A 286 10.11 -3.92 -7.85
N VAL A 287 10.98 -3.49 -6.93
CA VAL A 287 11.26 -2.06 -6.74
C VAL A 287 12.12 -1.47 -7.86
N LEU A 288 13.12 -2.22 -8.34
CA LEU A 288 13.97 -1.77 -9.44
C LEU A 288 13.18 -1.66 -10.75
N GLU A 289 12.26 -2.60 -11.02
CA GLU A 289 11.32 -2.50 -12.13
C GLU A 289 10.42 -1.25 -12.04
N LEU A 290 9.96 -0.91 -10.83
CA LEU A 290 9.14 0.28 -10.62
C LEU A 290 9.93 1.56 -10.93
N TYR A 291 11.20 1.64 -10.50
CA TYR A 291 12.07 2.75 -10.86
C TYR A 291 12.34 2.82 -12.36
N GLN A 292 12.55 1.68 -13.04
CA GLN A 292 12.67 1.66 -14.50
C GLN A 292 11.42 2.22 -15.19
N LYS A 293 10.23 1.84 -14.72
CA LYS A 293 8.93 2.33 -15.24
C LYS A 293 8.77 3.84 -14.99
N ASP A 294 9.21 4.35 -13.84
CA ASP A 294 9.17 5.78 -13.54
C ASP A 294 10.18 6.57 -14.38
N LEU A 295 11.42 6.10 -14.53
CA LEU A 295 12.40 6.73 -15.42
C LEU A 295 11.92 6.75 -16.87
N LEU A 296 11.28 5.68 -17.36
CA LEU A 296 10.70 5.64 -18.70
C LEU A 296 9.65 6.75 -18.91
N LYS A 297 8.79 6.99 -17.91
CA LYS A 297 7.83 8.11 -17.94
C LYS A 297 8.54 9.46 -17.90
N LEU A 298 9.60 9.59 -17.09
CA LEU A 298 10.38 10.83 -17.04
C LEU A 298 11.10 11.11 -18.36
N ALA A 299 11.56 10.09 -19.09
CA ALA A 299 12.21 10.25 -20.39
C ALA A 299 11.29 10.88 -21.43
N SER A 300 9.96 10.71 -21.33
CA SER A 300 9.01 11.40 -22.21
C SER A 300 8.69 12.83 -21.77
N LEU A 301 8.88 13.15 -20.49
CA LEU A 301 8.58 14.47 -19.91
C LEU A 301 9.77 15.44 -20.00
N LEU A 302 10.99 14.92 -19.82
CA LEU A 302 12.22 15.71 -19.78
C LEU A 302 12.80 15.87 -21.19
N SER A 303 12.17 16.72 -22.00
CA SER A 303 12.52 16.98 -23.40
C SER A 303 13.23 18.32 -23.62
N GLN A 304 13.79 18.91 -22.57
CA GLN A 304 14.48 20.19 -22.67
C GLN A 304 15.70 20.07 -23.59
N SER A 305 15.77 20.95 -24.60
CA SER A 305 16.85 21.02 -25.57
C SER A 305 17.84 22.12 -25.19
N THR A 306 19.12 21.84 -25.37
CA THR A 306 20.22 22.81 -25.14
C THR A 306 20.23 23.98 -26.11
N GLU A 307 19.43 23.94 -27.17
CA GLU A 307 19.23 25.09 -28.06
C GLU A 307 18.35 26.18 -27.42
N LEU A 308 17.50 25.81 -26.46
CA LEU A 308 16.50 26.71 -25.87
C LEU A 308 16.73 27.01 -24.40
N VAL A 309 17.31 26.07 -23.66
CA VAL A 309 17.57 26.21 -22.23
C VAL A 309 18.92 25.65 -21.84
N ASP A 310 19.53 26.27 -20.84
CA ASP A 310 20.76 25.75 -20.26
C ASP A 310 20.52 24.48 -19.44
N VAL A 311 21.59 23.70 -19.28
CA VAL A 311 21.66 22.51 -18.43
C VAL A 311 22.99 22.56 -17.71
N SER A 312 22.97 22.28 -16.41
CA SER A 312 24.17 22.33 -15.56
C SER A 312 25.31 21.44 -16.08
N ASP A 313 26.53 21.88 -15.87
CA ASP A 313 27.74 21.12 -16.23
C ASP A 313 27.81 19.78 -15.49
N ALA A 314 27.27 19.71 -14.26
CA ALA A 314 27.23 18.47 -13.49
C ALA A 314 26.39 17.38 -14.18
N VAL A 315 25.25 17.74 -14.78
CA VAL A 315 24.44 16.79 -15.58
C VAL A 315 25.18 16.38 -16.85
N ARG A 316 25.85 17.31 -17.54
CA ARG A 316 26.62 17.01 -18.76
C ARG A 316 27.80 16.07 -18.46
N ALA A 317 28.54 16.34 -17.40
CA ALA A 317 29.64 15.50 -16.94
C ALA A 317 29.16 14.09 -16.61
N ARG A 318 28.03 13.95 -15.90
CA ARG A 318 27.43 12.66 -15.56
C ARG A 318 26.96 11.88 -16.80
N VAL A 319 26.46 12.55 -17.84
CA VAL A 319 26.13 11.91 -19.13
C VAL A 319 27.37 11.30 -19.78
N GLU A 320 28.49 12.02 -19.79
CA GLU A 320 29.74 11.55 -20.40
C GLU A 320 30.41 10.46 -19.56
N GLU A 321 30.39 10.58 -18.24
CA GLU A 321 30.80 9.52 -17.31
C GLU A 321 30.06 8.21 -17.61
N TYR A 322 28.73 8.26 -17.70
CA TYR A 322 27.93 7.08 -17.99
C TYR A 322 28.03 6.61 -19.45
N ARG A 323 28.37 7.49 -20.38
CA ARG A 323 28.71 7.08 -21.76
C ARG A 323 29.97 6.21 -21.77
N ALA A 324 30.98 6.58 -21.01
CA ALA A 324 32.21 5.80 -20.88
C ALA A 324 31.97 4.48 -20.12
N LEU A 325 31.16 4.52 -19.05
CA LEU A 325 30.81 3.33 -18.26
C LEU A 325 29.96 2.33 -19.05
N LEU A 326 29.04 2.81 -19.91
CA LEU A 326 28.07 2.01 -20.65
C LEU A 326 28.16 2.27 -22.16
N PRO A 327 29.27 1.90 -22.84
CA PRO A 327 29.51 2.27 -24.24
C PRO A 327 28.52 1.61 -25.22
N ARG A 328 27.84 0.53 -24.81
CA ARG A 328 26.82 -0.16 -25.62
C ARG A 328 25.45 0.53 -25.60
N VAL A 329 25.22 1.46 -24.67
CA VAL A 329 23.94 2.15 -24.54
C VAL A 329 23.87 3.31 -25.55
N GLN A 330 23.04 3.14 -26.57
CA GLN A 330 22.83 4.15 -27.60
C GLN A 330 21.50 4.87 -27.40
N SER A 331 21.57 6.19 -27.23
CA SER A 331 20.39 7.06 -27.31
C SER A 331 20.05 7.34 -28.77
N ARG A 332 18.78 7.64 -29.05
CA ARG A 332 18.35 7.98 -30.42
C ARG A 332 19.04 9.29 -30.88
N PRO A 333 19.51 9.39 -32.14
CA PRO A 333 20.22 10.58 -32.62
C PRO A 333 19.46 11.90 -32.41
N ARG A 334 18.13 11.87 -32.58
CA ARG A 334 17.25 13.02 -32.36
C ARG A 334 17.12 13.50 -30.90
N HIS A 335 17.77 12.84 -29.95
CA HIS A 335 17.80 13.24 -28.54
C HIS A 335 19.19 13.79 -28.14
N ALA A 336 20.11 13.98 -29.10
CA ALA A 336 21.50 14.34 -28.83
C ALA A 336 21.66 15.68 -28.09
N ASP A 337 20.72 16.60 -28.28
CA ASP A 337 20.63 17.92 -27.66
C ASP A 337 19.76 17.93 -26.38
N MET A 338 19.33 16.77 -25.88
CA MET A 338 18.46 16.63 -24.70
C MET A 338 19.16 15.95 -23.51
N PRO A 339 20.07 16.63 -22.77
CA PRO A 339 20.91 16.01 -21.75
C PRO A 339 20.17 15.25 -20.66
N TYR A 340 19.02 15.76 -20.16
CA TYR A 340 18.24 15.04 -19.15
C TYR A 340 17.74 13.69 -19.67
N ARG A 341 17.37 13.62 -20.95
CA ARG A 341 16.93 12.38 -21.59
C ARG A 341 18.10 11.44 -21.82
N LEU A 342 19.25 11.96 -22.25
CA LEU A 342 20.47 11.17 -22.40
C LEU A 342 20.90 10.56 -21.06
N LEU A 343 20.87 11.33 -19.97
CA LEU A 343 21.16 10.85 -18.63
C LEU A 343 20.15 9.79 -18.21
N ASN A 344 18.86 10.03 -18.41
CA ASN A 344 17.80 9.07 -18.07
C ASN A 344 17.98 7.72 -18.79
N ASP A 345 18.29 7.71 -20.09
CA ASP A 345 18.55 6.48 -20.85
C ASP A 345 19.67 5.65 -20.20
N ARG A 346 20.73 6.32 -19.71
CA ARG A 346 21.87 5.69 -19.05
C ARG A 346 21.53 5.24 -17.62
N MET A 347 20.79 6.05 -16.86
CA MET A 347 20.29 5.66 -15.54
C MET A 347 19.42 4.40 -15.62
N ARG A 348 18.57 4.28 -16.65
CA ARG A 348 17.77 3.08 -16.92
C ARG A 348 18.64 1.87 -17.23
N ALA A 349 19.67 2.05 -18.05
CA ALA A 349 20.62 0.98 -18.33
C ALA A 349 21.42 0.55 -17.09
N ARG A 350 21.82 1.49 -16.21
CA ARG A 350 22.43 1.17 -14.91
C ARG A 350 21.46 0.40 -14.01
N LEU A 351 20.18 0.78 -13.95
CA LEU A 351 19.16 0.01 -13.21
C LEU A 351 18.97 -1.40 -13.79
N GLN A 352 18.96 -1.55 -15.11
CA GLN A 352 18.90 -2.87 -15.74
C GLN A 352 20.14 -3.70 -15.38
N ALA A 353 21.34 -3.12 -15.46
CA ALA A 353 22.56 -3.78 -14.99
C ALA A 353 22.50 -4.13 -13.49
N THR A 354 21.82 -3.31 -12.68
CA THR A 354 21.57 -3.59 -11.26
C THR A 354 20.62 -4.77 -11.08
N LEU A 355 19.61 -4.94 -11.92
CA LEU A 355 18.75 -6.14 -11.89
C LEU A 355 19.51 -7.40 -12.32
N ASP A 356 20.35 -7.26 -13.33
CA ASP A 356 21.07 -8.38 -13.95
C ASP A 356 22.39 -8.73 -13.23
N ASP A 357 22.71 -8.06 -12.11
CA ASP A 357 24.00 -8.15 -11.40
C ASP A 357 25.21 -8.00 -12.34
N ALA A 358 25.08 -7.11 -13.32
CA ALA A 358 26.03 -6.90 -14.40
C ALA A 358 26.94 -5.68 -14.19
N PRO A 359 28.10 -5.61 -14.89
CA PRO A 359 28.97 -4.43 -14.86
C PRO A 359 28.21 -3.14 -15.22
N GLY A 360 28.50 -2.06 -14.49
CA GLY A 360 27.82 -0.77 -14.64
C GLY A 360 26.56 -0.61 -13.78
N ALA A 361 26.20 -1.60 -12.97
CA ALA A 361 25.17 -1.51 -11.94
C ALA A 361 25.39 -0.31 -10.99
N TYR A 362 24.32 0.15 -10.35
CA TYR A 362 24.42 1.01 -9.19
C TYR A 362 24.92 0.19 -8.00
N ALA A 363 25.92 0.70 -7.28
CA ALA A 363 26.41 0.01 -6.08
C ALA A 363 25.45 0.17 -4.89
N SER A 364 24.64 1.24 -4.89
CA SER A 364 23.75 1.58 -3.79
C SER A 364 22.60 2.49 -4.27
N PRO A 365 21.46 2.55 -3.55
CA PRO A 365 20.41 3.51 -3.84
C PRO A 365 20.87 4.97 -3.72
N GLU A 366 21.91 5.25 -2.92
CA GLU A 366 22.51 6.59 -2.76
C GLU A 366 23.07 7.14 -4.08
N GLU A 367 23.66 6.29 -4.93
CA GLU A 367 24.13 6.70 -6.25
C GLU A 367 22.98 7.17 -7.16
N LEU A 368 21.88 6.40 -7.19
CA LEU A 368 20.68 6.76 -7.94
C LEU A 368 20.04 8.05 -7.39
N ILE A 369 20.00 8.21 -6.07
CA ILE A 369 19.55 9.45 -5.41
C ILE A 369 20.41 10.63 -5.88
N GLY A 370 21.74 10.45 -5.96
CA GLY A 370 22.66 11.45 -6.48
C GLY A 370 22.32 11.89 -7.90
N ASP A 371 22.09 10.94 -8.81
CA ASP A 371 21.68 11.26 -10.19
C ASP A 371 20.35 12.03 -10.26
N ILE A 372 19.37 11.60 -9.48
CA ILE A 372 18.06 12.25 -9.43
C ILE A 372 18.20 13.69 -8.89
N GLN A 373 19.04 13.88 -7.86
CA GLN A 373 19.29 15.19 -7.28
C GLN A 373 19.99 16.12 -8.28
N LEU A 374 20.96 15.64 -9.06
CA LEU A 374 21.58 16.43 -10.13
C LEU A 374 20.55 16.95 -11.15
N ILE A 375 19.58 16.11 -11.53
CA ILE A 375 18.50 16.52 -12.43
C ILE A 375 17.61 17.58 -11.77
N LEU A 376 17.26 17.41 -10.49
CA LEU A 376 16.45 18.38 -9.76
C LEU A 376 17.12 19.74 -9.63
N ASP A 377 18.38 19.77 -9.23
CA ASP A 377 19.16 21.00 -9.03
C ASP A 377 19.33 21.74 -10.36
N SER A 378 19.64 20.99 -11.42
CA SER A 378 19.77 21.54 -12.77
C SER A 378 18.44 22.08 -13.30
N LEU A 379 17.32 21.40 -13.07
CA LEU A 379 16.01 21.90 -13.46
C LEU A 379 15.66 23.18 -12.69
N ASP A 380 15.90 23.24 -11.38
CA ASP A 380 15.56 24.42 -10.58
C ASP A 380 16.38 25.64 -11.02
N ALA A 381 17.70 25.47 -11.22
CA ALA A 381 18.60 26.51 -11.70
C ALA A 381 18.20 27.05 -13.09
N ASN A 382 17.59 26.21 -13.94
CA ASN A 382 17.24 26.53 -15.32
C ASN A 382 15.74 26.73 -15.54
N LYS A 383 15.03 27.27 -14.52
CA LYS A 383 13.59 27.60 -14.57
C LYS A 383 12.68 26.41 -14.91
N GLY A 384 13.14 25.20 -14.65
CA GLY A 384 12.50 23.92 -14.93
C GLY A 384 11.53 23.44 -13.86
N ARG A 385 11.18 24.27 -12.87
CA ARG A 385 10.24 23.91 -11.79
C ARG A 385 8.90 23.38 -12.31
N HIS A 386 8.39 23.98 -13.39
CA HIS A 386 7.18 23.53 -14.09
C HIS A 386 7.45 22.65 -15.32
N ALA A 387 8.71 22.33 -15.59
CA ALA A 387 9.15 21.55 -16.75
C ALA A 387 9.59 20.12 -16.38
N GLY A 388 9.02 19.55 -15.32
CA GLY A 388 9.26 18.17 -14.90
C GLY A 388 9.90 17.99 -13.53
N TRP A 389 10.37 19.08 -12.89
CA TRP A 389 10.99 19.02 -11.55
C TRP A 389 10.14 18.26 -10.53
N PHE A 390 8.84 18.55 -10.49
CA PHE A 390 7.90 17.87 -9.59
C PHE A 390 7.84 16.36 -9.84
N SER A 391 7.78 15.93 -11.11
CA SER A 391 7.75 14.51 -11.47
C SER A 391 9.04 13.80 -11.09
N VAL A 392 10.20 14.45 -11.26
CA VAL A 392 11.51 13.91 -10.84
C VAL A 392 11.56 13.77 -9.32
N ARG A 393 11.05 14.76 -8.58
CA ARG A 393 11.02 14.74 -7.11
C ARG A 393 10.17 13.60 -6.55
N ARG A 394 9.08 13.23 -7.24
CA ARG A 394 8.31 12.03 -6.89
C ARG A 394 9.13 10.75 -6.92
N LEU A 395 10.03 10.62 -7.90
CA LEU A 395 10.96 9.48 -7.95
C LEU A 395 11.95 9.54 -6.79
N LEU A 396 12.49 10.73 -6.47
CA LEU A 396 13.39 10.90 -5.32
C LEU A 396 12.75 10.41 -4.01
N TRP A 397 11.52 10.79 -3.70
CA TRP A 397 10.82 10.33 -2.49
C TRP A 397 10.62 8.81 -2.46
N ARG A 398 10.35 8.21 -3.62
CA ARG A 398 10.23 6.75 -3.73
C ARG A 398 11.57 6.07 -3.43
N VAL A 399 12.64 6.49 -4.09
CA VAL A 399 13.97 5.89 -3.87
C VAL A 399 14.44 6.04 -2.42
N ARG A 400 14.22 7.21 -1.81
CA ARG A 400 14.53 7.44 -0.38
C ARG A 400 13.72 6.55 0.56
N THR A 401 12.48 6.23 0.21
CA THR A 401 11.57 5.46 1.07
C THR A 401 11.79 3.94 0.94
N PHE A 402 11.96 3.45 -0.29
CA PHE A 402 11.96 2.02 -0.60
C PHE A 402 13.38 1.45 -0.87
N GLY A 403 14.38 2.30 -1.12
CA GLY A 403 15.74 1.85 -1.46
C GLY A 403 15.74 0.85 -2.63
N PHE A 404 16.68 -0.09 -2.63
CA PHE A 404 16.73 -1.22 -3.59
C PHE A 404 16.16 -2.53 -3.03
N HIS A 405 15.45 -2.46 -1.91
CA HIS A 405 14.95 -3.64 -1.20
C HIS A 405 13.44 -3.61 -0.92
N LEU A 406 12.72 -2.56 -1.34
CA LEU A 406 11.29 -2.35 -1.13
C LEU A 406 10.90 -2.21 0.35
N ALA A 407 10.92 -3.29 1.12
CA ALA A 407 10.70 -3.34 2.56
C ALA A 407 11.77 -4.20 3.24
N ARG A 408 12.19 -3.81 4.44
CA ARG A 408 13.15 -4.57 5.23
C ARG A 408 12.53 -5.92 5.60
N LEU A 409 13.20 -7.02 5.27
CA LEU A 409 12.80 -8.34 5.74
C LEU A 409 13.40 -8.58 7.13
N ASP A 410 12.56 -8.74 8.14
CA ASP A 410 13.02 -9.17 9.45
C ASP A 410 13.09 -10.70 9.49
N VAL A 411 14.19 -11.20 10.04
CA VAL A 411 14.40 -12.63 10.25
C VAL A 411 14.18 -12.94 11.71
N ARG A 412 13.25 -13.85 12.01
CA ARG A 412 12.88 -14.22 13.37
C ARG A 412 12.99 -15.73 13.57
N GLN A 413 13.52 -16.13 14.72
CA GLN A 413 13.69 -17.52 15.13
C GLN A 413 13.64 -17.63 16.67
N GLU A 414 13.18 -18.78 17.17
CA GLU A 414 13.15 -19.05 18.61
C GLU A 414 14.57 -19.31 19.17
N SER A 415 14.82 -18.83 20.39
CA SER A 415 16.14 -18.93 21.05
C SER A 415 16.66 -20.37 21.22
N SER A 416 15.76 -21.34 21.37
CA SER A 416 16.06 -22.77 21.49
C SER A 416 16.70 -23.35 20.22
N VAL A 417 16.34 -22.85 19.03
CA VAL A 417 16.97 -23.27 17.76
C VAL A 417 18.42 -22.82 17.72
N HIS A 418 18.71 -21.58 18.12
CA HIS A 418 20.08 -21.08 18.21
C HIS A 418 20.90 -21.86 19.24
N ALA A 419 20.30 -22.17 20.40
CA ALA A 419 20.96 -22.96 21.44
C ALA A 419 21.33 -24.37 20.94
N ARG A 420 20.41 -25.04 20.23
CA ARG A 420 20.68 -26.36 19.63
C ARG A 420 21.80 -26.31 18.59
N ALA A 421 21.75 -25.33 17.68
CA ALA A 421 22.78 -25.17 16.65
C ALA A 421 24.17 -24.90 17.25
N LEU A 422 24.25 -24.06 18.29
CA LEU A 422 25.51 -23.81 19.01
C LEU A 422 26.00 -25.05 19.75
N ALA A 423 25.10 -25.76 20.44
CA ALA A 423 25.47 -26.97 21.17
C ALA A 423 26.03 -28.06 20.25
N GLU A 424 25.48 -28.20 19.04
CA GLU A 424 25.99 -29.13 18.02
C GLU A 424 27.45 -28.82 17.65
N VAL A 425 27.81 -27.54 17.54
CA VAL A 425 29.17 -27.09 17.23
C VAL A 425 30.11 -27.19 18.45
N LEU A 426 29.58 -27.05 19.67
CA LEU A 426 30.35 -26.90 20.91
C LEU A 426 30.46 -28.19 21.75
N GLY A 427 30.23 -29.36 21.15
CA GLY A 427 30.48 -30.66 21.80
C GLY A 427 29.24 -31.35 22.37
N GLY A 428 28.04 -30.93 21.96
CA GLY A 428 26.79 -31.65 22.20
C GLY A 428 25.81 -30.92 23.13
N GLN A 429 24.53 -31.26 22.98
CA GLN A 429 23.41 -30.66 23.70
C GLN A 429 23.56 -30.73 25.22
N GLU A 430 23.93 -31.90 25.75
CA GLU A 430 24.05 -32.11 27.20
C GLU A 430 25.12 -31.22 27.84
N ALA A 431 26.28 -31.07 27.19
CA ALA A 431 27.38 -30.26 27.69
C ALA A 431 27.02 -28.77 27.70
N PHE A 432 26.35 -28.30 26.64
CA PHE A 432 25.90 -26.91 26.56
C PHE A 432 24.75 -26.61 27.53
N ASP A 433 23.82 -27.55 27.71
CA ASP A 433 22.68 -27.37 28.61
C ASP A 433 23.08 -27.37 30.09
N ALA A 434 24.17 -28.07 30.44
CA ALA A 434 24.75 -28.06 31.78
C ALA A 434 25.43 -26.74 32.19
N LEU A 435 25.76 -25.86 31.23
CA LEU A 435 26.35 -24.55 31.51
C LEU A 435 25.29 -23.56 31.98
N ASP A 436 25.59 -22.81 33.04
CA ASP A 436 24.79 -21.65 33.44
C ASP A 436 24.91 -20.51 32.42
N GLY A 437 24.03 -19.50 32.51
CA GLY A 437 24.01 -18.39 31.56
C GLY A 437 25.33 -17.60 31.47
N ALA A 438 26.07 -17.48 32.59
CA ALA A 438 27.35 -16.78 32.61
C ALA A 438 28.47 -17.60 31.96
N ALA A 439 28.47 -18.92 32.15
CA ALA A 439 29.39 -19.85 31.52
C ALA A 439 29.12 -19.95 30.02
N ARG A 440 27.85 -19.98 29.59
CA ARG A 440 27.49 -19.89 28.17
C ARG A 440 27.97 -18.57 27.55
N ALA A 441 27.79 -17.44 28.23
CA ALA A 441 28.28 -16.15 27.74
C ALA A 441 29.82 -16.11 27.58
N ARG A 442 30.57 -16.65 28.55
CA ARG A 442 32.04 -16.76 28.47
C ARG A 442 32.53 -17.70 27.37
N LEU A 443 31.76 -18.73 27.04
CA LEU A 443 32.09 -19.67 25.96
C LEU A 443 31.88 -19.05 24.57
N LEU A 444 30.97 -18.06 24.47
CA LEU A 444 30.56 -17.43 23.21
C LEU A 444 31.22 -16.06 22.95
N SER A 445 31.85 -15.46 23.96
CA SER A 445 32.67 -14.24 23.86
C SER A 445 34.07 -14.55 23.37
#